data_AF-A0AA39N844-F1
#
_entry.id   AF-A0AA39N844-F1
#
_cell.length_a   1.000
_cell.length_b   1.000
_cell.length_c   1.000
_cell.angle_alpha   90.00
_cell.angle_beta   90.00
_cell.angle_gamma   90.00
#
_symmetry.space_group_name_H-M   'P 1'
#
loop_
_entity.id
_entity.type
_entity.pdbx_description
1 polymer ?
#
loop_
_entity_poly.entity_id
_entity_poly.type
_entity_poly.pdbx_seq_one_letter_code
_entity_poly.pdbx_strand_id
1 'polypeptide(L)'
;MAQTTTFPNGRSGPVPTITIGGTSFLVVNKRLVNLLPSLSLSDQSTLINLLEEFIREIESNGSDPTYMRTIGVLEPNEVDADGNEKLHILDGCSWQMAQFMRYCEPTRIGEAEPFIQTSLAQYRRFHGPEEKDVTPMLYLAASYSKQPGKEADAECVFKEVENSMEAWRTNLWARAHMSRMYRRMGKTAEAEEQEEHVACWFASHPFGISPSDFKVTVSDSTYSGENHILNHPAVKKIFENTVEVGPRMAIHFG
;
A
#
# COMPACT_ATOMS: atom_id res chain seq x y z
N MET A 1 20.56 -41.17 -5.25
CA MET A 1 20.44 -40.43 -6.52
C MET A 1 19.20 -39.58 -6.41
N ALA A 2 19.38 -38.27 -6.24
CA ALA A 2 18.28 -37.32 -6.11
C ALA A 2 17.54 -37.24 -7.45
N GLN A 3 16.26 -37.59 -7.45
CA GLN A 3 15.43 -37.47 -8.65
C GLN A 3 15.15 -36.00 -8.89
N THR A 4 15.63 -35.53 -10.04
CA THR A 4 15.41 -34.17 -10.54
C THR A 4 13.94 -33.96 -10.82
N THR A 5 13.38 -32.93 -10.18
CA THR A 5 12.04 -32.37 -10.34
C THR A 5 11.75 -32.00 -11.79
N THR A 6 10.58 -32.40 -12.30
CA THR A 6 10.00 -31.76 -13.50
C THR A 6 8.48 -31.86 -13.44
N PHE A 7 7.80 -30.71 -13.48
CA PHE A 7 6.35 -30.63 -13.43
C PHE A 7 5.75 -30.71 -14.83
N PRO A 8 4.60 -31.38 -15.01
CA PRO A 8 3.94 -31.48 -16.31
C PRO A 8 3.11 -30.22 -16.65
N ASN A 9 2.75 -29.42 -15.63
CA ASN A 9 1.77 -28.32 -15.67
C ASN A 9 1.89 -27.32 -14.46
N GLY A 10 2.99 -27.04 -13.76
CA GLY A 10 4.38 -26.80 -14.21
C GLY A 10 5.30 -26.10 -13.16
N ARG A 11 4.84 -25.78 -11.93
CA ARG A 11 5.70 -25.17 -10.88
C ARG A 11 5.59 -25.98 -9.59
N SER A 12 6.65 -26.68 -9.18
CA SER A 12 7.42 -26.24 -8.03
C SER A 12 8.86 -25.85 -8.40
N GLY A 13 9.28 -24.73 -7.82
CA GLY A 13 10.58 -24.08 -7.96
C GLY A 13 10.63 -22.92 -6.97
N PRO A 14 11.72 -22.15 -6.92
CA PRO A 14 11.86 -21.06 -5.95
C PRO A 14 10.78 -19.98 -6.14
N VAL A 15 10.59 -19.16 -5.09
CA VAL A 15 9.74 -17.97 -5.10
C VAL A 15 9.84 -17.23 -6.44
N PRO A 16 8.70 -16.80 -7.04
CA PRO A 16 8.71 -16.20 -8.36
C PRO A 16 9.64 -15.00 -8.49
N THR A 17 10.27 -14.86 -9.66
CA THR A 17 11.13 -13.73 -9.99
C THR A 17 10.62 -12.97 -11.20
N ILE A 18 10.82 -11.66 -11.20
CA ILE A 18 10.61 -10.78 -12.36
C ILE A 18 11.94 -10.14 -12.75
N THR A 19 12.18 -9.94 -14.04
CA THR A 19 13.37 -9.23 -14.52
C THR A 19 12.97 -7.84 -15.01
N ILE A 20 13.50 -6.81 -14.35
CA ILE A 20 13.23 -5.40 -14.65
C ILE A 20 14.56 -4.73 -14.99
N GLY A 21 14.68 -4.18 -16.20
CA GLY A 21 15.91 -3.49 -16.64
C GLY A 21 17.17 -4.38 -16.59
N GLY A 22 17.02 -5.69 -16.81
CA GLY A 22 18.12 -6.66 -16.76
C GLY A 22 18.49 -7.15 -15.34
N THR A 23 17.82 -6.67 -14.29
CA THR A 23 18.00 -7.16 -12.91
C THR A 23 16.83 -8.04 -12.50
N SER A 24 17.11 -9.24 -11.99
CA SER A 24 16.07 -10.15 -11.48
C SER A 24 15.77 -9.88 -10.00
N PHE A 25 14.48 -9.75 -9.68
CA PHE A 25 13.97 -9.54 -8.33
C PHE A 25 13.01 -10.66 -7.95
N LEU A 26 13.10 -11.15 -6.72
CA LEU A 26 12.04 -11.98 -6.13
C LEU A 26 10.76 -11.15 -6.01
N VAL A 27 9.60 -11.76 -6.29
CA VAL A 27 8.31 -11.08 -6.28
C VAL A 27 7.99 -10.49 -4.90
N VAL A 28 8.46 -11.12 -3.83
CA VAL A 28 8.31 -10.68 -2.42
C VAL A 28 9.35 -9.64 -1.97
N ASN A 29 10.13 -9.09 -2.91
CA ASN A 29 11.15 -8.10 -2.57
C ASN A 29 10.51 -6.74 -2.27
N LYS A 30 10.60 -6.30 -1.02
CA LYS A 30 10.07 -5.01 -0.53
C LYS A 30 10.54 -3.79 -1.33
N ARG A 31 11.70 -3.84 -2.02
CA ARG A 31 12.17 -2.74 -2.88
C ARG A 31 11.25 -2.49 -4.08
N LEU A 32 10.54 -3.52 -4.54
CA LEU A 32 9.64 -3.42 -5.67
C LEU A 32 8.49 -2.44 -5.41
N VAL A 33 8.08 -2.24 -4.15
CA VAL A 33 7.06 -1.25 -3.79
C VAL A 33 7.47 0.16 -4.19
N ASN A 34 8.73 0.53 -3.95
CA ASN A 34 9.25 1.86 -4.31
C ASN A 34 9.56 1.99 -5.80
N LEU A 35 9.82 0.87 -6.48
CA LEU A 35 10.10 0.85 -7.92
C LEU A 35 8.82 0.88 -8.74
N LEU A 36 7.72 0.33 -8.23
CA LEU A 36 6.46 0.13 -8.95
C LEU A 36 5.99 1.38 -9.73
N PRO A 37 5.97 2.61 -9.16
CA PRO A 37 5.51 3.79 -9.90
C PRO A 37 6.37 4.16 -11.11
N SER A 38 7.62 3.69 -11.16
CA SER A 38 8.55 3.94 -12.27
C SER A 38 8.52 2.88 -13.37
N LEU A 39 7.77 1.78 -13.15
CA LEU A 39 7.68 0.67 -14.10
C LEU A 39 6.62 0.92 -15.17
N SER A 40 6.75 0.21 -16.29
CA SER A 40 5.70 0.19 -17.33
C SER A 40 4.41 -0.43 -16.79
N LEU A 41 3.25 -0.05 -17.33
CA LEU A 41 1.95 -0.61 -16.91
C LEU A 41 1.87 -2.14 -17.07
N SER A 42 2.58 -2.68 -18.08
CA SER A 42 2.70 -4.13 -18.29
C SER A 42 3.50 -4.80 -17.18
N ASP A 43 4.62 -4.20 -16.76
CA ASP A 43 5.45 -4.73 -15.68
C ASP A 43 4.73 -4.65 -14.33
N GLN A 44 4.03 -3.53 -14.07
CA GLN A 44 3.18 -3.39 -12.87
C GLN A 44 2.12 -4.50 -12.81
N SER A 45 1.40 -4.72 -13.92
CA SER A 45 0.36 -5.76 -14.00
C SER A 45 0.94 -7.16 -13.81
N THR A 46 2.09 -7.43 -14.43
CA THR A 46 2.79 -8.72 -14.31
C THR A 46 3.22 -8.96 -12.87
N LEU A 47 3.76 -7.94 -12.21
CA LEU A 47 4.20 -8.04 -10.82
C LEU A 47 3.03 -8.30 -9.86
N ILE A 48 1.92 -7.59 -10.05
CA ILE A 48 0.69 -7.80 -9.26
C ILE A 48 0.19 -9.24 -9.45
N ASN A 49 0.05 -9.70 -10.69
CA ASN A 49 -0.46 -11.05 -10.97
C ASN A 49 0.46 -12.14 -10.40
N LEU A 50 1.79 -11.99 -10.53
CA LEU A 50 2.75 -12.93 -9.95
C LEU A 50 2.65 -12.99 -8.43
N LEU A 51 2.46 -11.85 -7.76
CA LEU A 51 2.29 -11.83 -6.31
C LEU A 51 0.95 -12.46 -5.90
N GLU A 52 -0.11 -12.23 -6.66
CA GLU A 52 -1.43 -12.81 -6.42
C GLU A 52 -1.40 -14.34 -6.55
N GLU A 53 -0.80 -14.84 -7.62
CA GLU A 53 -0.60 -16.27 -7.83
C GLU A 53 0.23 -16.89 -6.69
N PHE A 54 1.30 -16.21 -6.27
CA PHE A 54 2.13 -16.68 -5.17
C PHE A 54 1.35 -16.74 -3.84
N ILE A 55 0.54 -15.72 -3.53
CA ILE A 55 -0.32 -15.72 -2.34
C ILE A 55 -1.27 -16.94 -2.38
N ARG A 56 -1.94 -17.18 -3.50
CA ARG A 56 -2.85 -18.34 -3.66
C ARG A 56 -2.12 -19.68 -3.52
N GLU A 57 -0.89 -19.76 -4.00
CA GLU A 57 -0.04 -20.96 -3.87
C GLU A 57 0.32 -21.22 -2.40
N ILE A 58 0.70 -20.18 -1.66
CA ILE A 58 0.97 -20.25 -0.22
C ILE A 58 -0.30 -20.60 0.58
N GLU A 59 -1.44 -20.02 0.24
CA GLU A 59 -2.73 -20.34 0.89
C GLU A 59 -3.07 -21.83 0.74
N SER A 60 -2.83 -22.40 -0.45
CA SER A 60 -3.17 -23.78 -0.78
C SER A 60 -2.17 -24.78 -0.22
N ASN A 61 -0.88 -24.56 -0.44
CA ASN A 61 0.19 -25.54 -0.19
C ASN A 61 1.05 -25.21 1.02
N GLY A 62 0.97 -23.98 1.55
CA GLY A 62 1.87 -23.50 2.60
C GLY A 62 1.75 -24.19 3.95
N SER A 63 0.75 -25.04 4.14
CA SER A 63 0.66 -25.88 5.34
C SER A 63 1.58 -27.10 5.27
N ASP A 64 2.15 -27.43 4.10
CA ASP A 64 3.13 -28.50 3.93
C ASP A 64 4.57 -27.94 4.01
N PRO A 65 5.35 -28.31 5.05
CA PRO A 65 6.74 -27.87 5.18
C PRO A 65 7.64 -28.32 4.02
N THR A 66 7.30 -29.42 3.34
CA THR A 66 8.04 -29.91 2.16
C THR A 66 7.90 -28.94 1.00
N TYR A 67 6.68 -28.43 0.79
CA TYR A 67 6.42 -27.40 -0.19
C TYR A 67 7.16 -26.10 0.16
N MET A 68 7.12 -25.66 1.42
CA MET A 68 7.85 -24.47 1.87
C MET A 68 9.37 -24.56 1.66
N ARG A 69 9.96 -25.75 1.84
CA ARG A 69 11.38 -25.99 1.49
C ARG A 69 11.61 -25.95 -0.02
N THR A 70 10.68 -26.48 -0.80
CA THR A 70 10.79 -26.55 -2.26
C THR A 70 10.81 -25.16 -2.89
N ILE A 71 10.02 -24.22 -2.35
CA ILE A 71 10.00 -22.83 -2.80
C ILE A 71 11.15 -21.98 -2.24
N GLY A 72 12.00 -22.55 -1.38
CA GLY A 72 13.16 -21.87 -0.78
C GLY A 72 12.79 -20.85 0.29
N VAL A 73 11.61 -21.00 0.90
CA VAL A 73 11.16 -20.19 2.03
C VAL A 73 11.70 -20.75 3.35
N LEU A 74 11.60 -22.07 3.53
CA LEU A 74 12.08 -22.78 4.71
C LEU A 74 13.41 -23.46 4.39
N GLU A 75 14.44 -23.28 5.23
CA GLU A 75 15.71 -23.96 5.02
C GLU A 75 15.57 -25.50 5.23
N PRO A 76 16.40 -26.35 4.60
CA PRO A 76 16.25 -27.81 4.64
C PRO A 76 16.16 -28.42 6.04
N ASN A 77 16.83 -27.80 7.02
CA ASN A 77 16.90 -28.25 8.40
C ASN A 77 16.10 -27.37 9.37
N GLU A 78 15.41 -26.35 8.85
CA GLU A 78 14.61 -25.46 9.68
C GLU A 78 13.30 -26.15 10.06
N VAL A 79 12.94 -25.97 11.32
CA VAL A 79 11.72 -26.47 11.92
C VAL A 79 10.87 -25.25 12.24
N ASP A 80 9.66 -25.23 11.71
CA ASP A 80 8.64 -24.23 12.03
C ASP A 80 8.26 -24.37 13.51
N ALA A 81 9.02 -23.70 14.37
CA ALA A 81 8.97 -23.89 15.82
C ALA A 81 7.68 -23.32 16.43
N ASP A 82 7.10 -22.30 15.79
CA ASP A 82 5.85 -21.65 16.22
C ASP A 82 4.62 -22.13 15.42
N GLY A 83 4.82 -22.87 14.33
CA GLY A 83 3.76 -23.37 13.45
C GLY A 83 3.08 -22.28 12.62
N ASN A 84 3.71 -21.10 12.51
CA ASN A 84 3.11 -19.91 11.90
C ASN A 84 3.88 -19.42 10.68
N GLU A 85 4.85 -20.17 10.15
CA GLU A 85 5.66 -19.72 9.00
C GLU A 85 4.78 -19.32 7.80
N LYS A 86 3.76 -20.13 7.50
CA LYS A 86 2.73 -19.79 6.50
C LYS A 86 2.09 -18.43 6.76
N LEU A 87 1.77 -18.11 8.01
CA LEU A 87 1.12 -16.86 8.40
C LEU A 87 2.08 -15.68 8.21
N HIS A 88 3.34 -15.80 8.63
CA HIS A 88 4.34 -14.74 8.47
C HIS A 88 4.54 -14.35 7.00
N ILE A 89 4.59 -15.34 6.10
CA ILE A 89 4.73 -15.09 4.66
C ILE A 89 3.46 -14.46 4.08
N LEU A 90 2.29 -14.97 4.46
CA LEU A 90 1.02 -14.40 4.01
C LEU A 90 0.85 -12.96 4.47
N ASP A 91 1.32 -12.61 5.67
CA ASP A 91 1.34 -11.22 6.15
C ASP A 91 2.19 -10.34 5.23
N GLY A 92 3.46 -10.72 5.06
CA GLY A 92 4.39 -9.96 4.23
C GLY A 92 3.91 -9.80 2.78
N CYS A 93 3.37 -10.87 2.19
CA CYS A 93 2.85 -10.85 0.83
C CYS A 93 1.57 -10.03 0.71
N SER A 94 0.65 -10.17 1.66
CA SER A 94 -0.61 -9.41 1.67
C SER A 94 -0.34 -7.92 1.87
N TRP A 95 0.55 -7.57 2.80
CA TRP A 95 0.96 -6.19 2.99
C TRP A 95 1.65 -5.60 1.76
N GLN A 96 2.50 -6.37 1.09
CA GLN A 96 3.11 -5.94 -0.17
C GLN A 96 2.07 -5.76 -1.27
N MET A 97 1.09 -6.65 -1.36
CA MET A 97 -0.02 -6.56 -2.31
C MET A 97 -0.83 -5.29 -2.10
N ALA A 98 -1.19 -4.97 -0.86
CA ALA A 98 -1.89 -3.73 -0.52
C ALA A 98 -1.12 -2.49 -0.96
N GLN A 99 0.20 -2.49 -0.82
CA GLN A 99 1.06 -1.41 -1.31
C GLN A 99 1.12 -1.35 -2.84
N PHE A 100 1.15 -2.50 -3.53
CA PHE A 100 1.07 -2.51 -5.00
C PHE A 100 -0.25 -1.93 -5.50
N MET A 101 -1.36 -2.30 -4.87
CA MET A 101 -2.68 -1.75 -5.22
C MET A 101 -2.76 -0.24 -4.96
N ARG A 102 -2.04 0.29 -3.96
CA ARG A 102 -1.91 1.74 -3.76
C ARG A 102 -1.12 2.40 -4.88
N TYR A 103 0.06 1.88 -5.19
CA TYR A 103 1.07 2.57 -6.00
C TYR A 103 0.98 2.27 -7.50
N CYS A 104 0.16 1.33 -7.94
CA CYS A 104 -0.07 1.08 -9.35
C CYS A 104 -0.84 2.23 -10.00
N GLU A 105 -0.71 2.38 -11.32
CA GLU A 105 -1.43 3.40 -12.09
C GLU A 105 -2.36 2.72 -13.12
N PRO A 106 -3.68 2.98 -13.08
CA PRO A 106 -4.41 3.69 -12.03
C PRO A 106 -4.38 2.93 -10.69
N THR A 107 -4.58 3.65 -9.59
CA THR A 107 -4.64 3.03 -8.25
C THR A 107 -5.81 2.06 -8.14
N ARG A 108 -5.54 0.87 -7.59
CA ARG A 108 -6.49 -0.22 -7.35
C ARG A 108 -6.75 -0.44 -5.86
N ILE A 109 -6.53 0.60 -5.03
CA ILE A 109 -6.60 0.47 -3.57
C ILE A 109 -7.93 -0.09 -3.05
N GLY A 110 -9.05 0.10 -3.76
CA GLY A 110 -10.34 -0.49 -3.40
C GLY A 110 -10.37 -2.03 -3.42
N GLU A 111 -9.47 -2.67 -4.17
CA GLU A 111 -9.31 -4.12 -4.24
C GLU A 111 -8.38 -4.67 -3.14
N ALA A 112 -7.75 -3.80 -2.36
CA ALA A 112 -6.74 -4.18 -1.37
C ALA A 112 -7.33 -4.71 -0.05
N GLU A 113 -8.63 -4.49 0.21
CA GLU A 113 -9.33 -4.88 1.44
C GLU A 113 -8.95 -6.27 1.98
N PRO A 114 -9.07 -7.38 1.23
CA PRO A 114 -8.80 -8.71 1.78
C PRO A 114 -7.35 -8.86 2.26
N PHE A 115 -6.40 -8.28 1.53
CA PHE A 115 -4.97 -8.34 1.89
C PHE A 115 -4.67 -7.50 3.14
N ILE A 116 -5.31 -6.33 3.26
CA ILE A 116 -5.16 -5.47 4.45
C ILE A 116 -5.78 -6.16 5.67
N GLN A 117 -6.95 -6.80 5.52
CA GLN A 117 -7.60 -7.54 6.61
C GLN A 117 -6.76 -8.74 7.07
N THR A 118 -6.13 -9.48 6.16
CA THR A 118 -5.20 -10.56 6.51
C THR A 118 -4.05 -10.04 7.37
N SER A 119 -3.40 -8.96 6.95
CA SER A 119 -2.29 -8.36 7.70
C SER A 119 -2.72 -7.85 9.08
N LEU A 120 -3.86 -7.16 9.17
CA LEU A 120 -4.42 -6.72 10.46
C LEU A 120 -4.79 -7.89 11.39
N ALA A 121 -5.30 -9.00 10.84
CA ALA A 121 -5.64 -10.19 11.62
C ALA A 121 -4.38 -10.86 12.19
N GLN A 122 -3.30 -10.91 11.41
CA GLN A 122 -2.01 -11.44 11.85
C GLN A 122 -1.36 -10.53 12.88
N TYR A 123 -1.39 -9.21 12.67
CA TYR A 123 -0.91 -8.24 13.64
C TYR A 123 -1.57 -8.45 15.01
N ARG A 124 -2.91 -8.50 15.06
CA ARG A 124 -3.68 -8.75 16.30
C ARG A 124 -3.32 -10.06 16.98
N ARG A 125 -2.96 -11.10 16.21
CA ARG A 125 -2.56 -12.40 16.74
C ARG A 125 -1.21 -12.33 17.47
N PHE A 126 -0.28 -11.49 17.01
CA PHE A 126 1.07 -11.39 17.58
C PHE A 126 1.23 -10.26 18.61
N HIS A 127 0.45 -9.19 18.49
CA HIS A 127 0.59 -7.96 19.30
C HIS A 127 -0.53 -7.75 20.34
N GLY A 128 -1.56 -8.60 20.32
CA GLY A 128 -2.71 -8.49 21.21
C GLY A 128 -3.78 -7.50 20.72
N PRO A 129 -4.98 -7.51 21.32
CA PRO A 129 -6.16 -6.80 20.77
C PRO A 129 -6.15 -5.28 20.97
N GLU A 130 -5.38 -4.77 21.93
CA GLU A 130 -5.31 -3.33 22.24
C GLU A 130 -4.31 -2.58 21.34
N GLU A 131 -3.35 -3.29 20.73
CA GLU A 131 -2.34 -2.69 19.86
C GLU A 131 -2.92 -2.54 18.44
N LYS A 132 -2.85 -1.32 17.92
CA LYS A 132 -3.38 -0.98 16.60
C LYS A 132 -2.24 -0.73 15.64
N ASP A 133 -2.24 -1.42 14.50
CA ASP A 133 -1.37 -1.03 13.40
C ASP A 133 -2.02 0.10 12.59
N VAL A 134 -1.56 1.32 12.85
CA VAL A 134 -2.09 2.56 12.26
C VAL A 134 -1.96 2.54 10.73
N THR A 135 -0.89 1.97 10.18
CA THR A 135 -0.64 2.07 8.73
C THR A 135 -1.64 1.24 7.92
N PRO A 136 -1.83 -0.07 8.18
CA PRO A 136 -2.86 -0.86 7.52
C PRO A 136 -4.28 -0.36 7.78
N MET A 137 -4.58 0.19 8.97
CA MET A 137 -5.90 0.81 9.23
C MET A 137 -6.16 2.02 8.31
N LEU A 138 -5.18 2.89 8.09
CA LEU A 138 -5.30 4.01 7.13
C LEU A 138 -5.47 3.51 5.68
N TYR A 139 -4.79 2.42 5.31
CA TYR A 139 -5.01 1.75 4.01
C TYR A 139 -6.42 1.18 3.89
N LEU A 140 -6.94 0.57 4.97
CA LEU A 140 -8.28 0.00 4.98
C LEU A 140 -9.35 1.09 4.82
N ALA A 141 -9.20 2.21 5.53
CA ALA A 141 -10.07 3.38 5.36
C ALA A 141 -10.07 3.89 3.91
N ALA A 142 -8.88 4.03 3.31
CA ALA A 142 -8.77 4.43 1.91
C ALA A 142 -9.40 3.40 0.94
N SER A 143 -9.22 2.10 1.19
CA SER A 143 -9.85 1.01 0.42
C SER A 143 -11.39 1.10 0.49
N TYR A 144 -11.96 1.16 1.69
CA TYR A 144 -13.40 1.31 1.88
C TYR A 144 -13.95 2.59 1.27
N SER A 145 -13.20 3.68 1.35
CA SER A 145 -13.61 4.95 0.74
C SER A 145 -13.79 4.86 -0.78
N LYS A 146 -13.22 3.84 -1.45
CA LYS A 146 -13.35 3.61 -2.89
C LYS A 146 -14.46 2.63 -3.27
N GLN A 147 -15.03 1.94 -2.28
CA GLN A 147 -16.07 0.94 -2.48
C GLN A 147 -17.46 1.52 -2.17
N PRO A 148 -18.41 1.50 -3.12
CA PRO A 148 -19.78 1.92 -2.86
C PRO A 148 -20.44 1.11 -1.74
N GLY A 149 -21.06 1.78 -0.77
CA GLY A 149 -21.75 1.15 0.36
C GLY A 149 -20.86 0.85 1.56
N LYS A 150 -19.55 1.12 1.48
CA LYS A 150 -18.57 0.95 2.56
C LYS A 150 -18.17 2.27 3.22
N GLU A 151 -18.86 3.37 2.93
CA GLU A 151 -18.48 4.70 3.41
C GLU A 151 -18.57 4.84 4.94
N ALA A 152 -19.54 4.18 5.58
CA ALA A 152 -19.65 4.15 7.03
C ALA A 152 -18.50 3.36 7.69
N ASP A 153 -18.09 2.24 7.08
CA ASP A 153 -16.94 1.43 7.51
C ASP A 153 -15.64 2.25 7.37
N ALA A 154 -15.49 2.98 6.25
CA ALA A 154 -14.36 3.87 6.02
C ALA A 154 -14.25 4.95 7.10
N GLU A 155 -15.36 5.65 7.39
CA GLU A 155 -15.41 6.70 8.41
C GLU A 155 -15.10 6.14 9.81
N CYS A 156 -15.65 4.98 10.16
CA CYS A 156 -15.40 4.32 11.43
C CYS A 156 -13.91 4.00 11.61
N VAL A 157 -13.32 3.28 10.65
CA VAL A 157 -11.90 2.90 10.72
C VAL A 157 -10.99 4.13 10.71
N PHE A 158 -11.30 5.13 9.89
CA PHE A 158 -10.49 6.34 9.79
C PHE A 158 -10.45 7.11 11.12
N LYS A 159 -11.61 7.34 11.76
CA LYS A 159 -11.72 8.07 13.04
C LYS A 159 -10.93 7.42 14.17
N GLU A 160 -10.72 6.11 14.13
CA GLU A 160 -9.91 5.42 15.14
C GLU A 160 -8.42 5.77 15.09
N VAL A 161 -7.90 6.20 13.93
CA VAL A 161 -6.46 6.38 13.69
C VAL A 161 -6.09 7.75 13.12
N GLU A 162 -7.05 8.60 12.78
CA GLU A 162 -6.79 9.87 12.10
C GLU A 162 -5.92 10.84 12.90
N ASN A 163 -5.98 10.76 14.24
CA ASN A 163 -5.21 11.59 15.18
C ASN A 163 -3.89 10.94 15.61
N SER A 164 -3.57 9.74 15.11
CA SER A 164 -2.28 9.13 15.40
C SER A 164 -1.15 9.94 14.75
N MET A 165 -0.10 10.21 15.53
CA MET A 165 1.14 10.79 15.00
C MET A 165 1.98 9.75 14.24
N GLU A 166 1.59 8.47 14.30
CA GLU A 166 2.23 7.40 13.55
C GLU A 166 1.82 7.49 12.07
N ALA A 167 2.76 7.23 11.17
CA ALA A 167 2.52 7.17 9.72
C ALA A 167 1.91 8.44 9.08
N TRP A 168 2.36 9.63 9.49
CA TRP A 168 1.86 10.93 8.96
C TRP A 168 1.74 11.00 7.43
N ARG A 169 2.66 10.42 6.64
CA ARG A 169 2.58 10.38 5.17
C ARG A 169 1.35 9.61 4.67
N THR A 170 1.07 8.48 5.30
CA THR A 170 -0.11 7.65 5.00
C THR A 170 -1.37 8.34 5.46
N ASN A 171 -1.31 9.09 6.57
CA ASN A 171 -2.44 9.87 7.07
C ASN A 171 -2.88 10.96 6.07
N LEU A 172 -1.95 11.72 5.48
CA LEU A 172 -2.26 12.71 4.44
C LEU A 172 -2.93 12.08 3.21
N TRP A 173 -2.40 10.93 2.77
CA TRP A 173 -2.97 10.16 1.67
C TRP A 173 -4.39 9.66 1.98
N ALA A 174 -4.60 9.10 3.17
CA ALA A 174 -5.91 8.63 3.60
C ALA A 174 -6.93 9.78 3.73
N ARG A 175 -6.52 10.93 4.31
CA ARG A 175 -7.36 12.14 4.37
C ARG A 175 -7.82 12.62 3.00
N ALA A 176 -6.94 12.57 1.98
CA ALA A 176 -7.32 12.90 0.61
C ALA A 176 -8.34 11.93 0.00
N HIS A 177 -8.34 10.66 0.40
CA HIS A 177 -9.38 9.69 0.01
C HIS A 177 -10.70 9.95 0.76
N MET A 178 -10.62 10.23 2.07
CA MET A 178 -11.79 10.53 2.89
C MET A 178 -12.50 11.81 2.43
N SER A 179 -11.76 12.88 2.08
CA SER A 179 -12.38 14.11 1.57
C SER A 179 -13.18 13.86 0.31
N ARG A 180 -12.61 13.13 -0.67
CA ARG A 180 -13.32 12.76 -1.90
C ARG A 180 -14.56 11.91 -1.63
N MET A 181 -14.48 10.98 -0.68
CA MET A 181 -15.63 10.18 -0.24
C MET A 181 -16.73 11.06 0.35
N TYR A 182 -16.38 11.96 1.28
CA TYR A 182 -17.32 12.90 1.88
C TYR A 182 -17.97 13.83 0.85
N ARG A 183 -17.20 14.33 -0.13
CA ARG A 183 -17.75 15.09 -1.27
C ARG A 183 -18.78 14.27 -2.06
N ARG A 184 -18.50 12.99 -2.34
CA ARG A 184 -19.47 12.10 -3.04
C ARG A 184 -20.74 11.84 -2.21
N MET A 185 -20.64 11.84 -0.89
CA MET A 185 -21.78 11.71 0.02
C MET A 185 -22.56 13.01 0.24
N GLY A 186 -22.07 14.15 -0.25
CA GLY A 186 -22.62 15.47 0.06
C GLY A 186 -22.29 16.00 1.46
N LYS A 187 -21.38 15.34 2.18
CA LYS A 187 -20.85 15.75 3.50
C LYS A 187 -19.77 16.82 3.33
N THR A 188 -20.18 18.01 2.89
CA THR A 188 -19.24 19.09 2.52
C THR A 188 -18.39 19.58 3.68
N ALA A 189 -18.98 19.73 4.88
CA ALA A 189 -18.25 20.24 6.04
C ALA A 189 -17.12 19.27 6.46
N GLU A 190 -17.42 17.97 6.51
CA GLU A 190 -16.43 16.94 6.82
C GLU A 190 -15.36 16.84 5.73
N ALA A 191 -15.73 17.01 4.45
CA ALA A 191 -14.75 17.06 3.37
C ALA A 191 -13.77 18.23 3.54
N GLU A 192 -14.28 19.43 3.81
CA GLU A 192 -13.49 20.66 4.00
C GLU A 192 -12.56 20.55 5.21
N GLU A 193 -13.02 19.92 6.29
CA GLU A 193 -12.16 19.65 7.46
C GLU A 193 -10.92 18.81 7.08
N GLN A 194 -11.13 17.73 6.31
CA GLN A 194 -10.03 16.87 5.87
C GLN A 194 -9.10 17.59 4.88
N GLU A 195 -9.66 18.39 3.98
CA GLU A 195 -8.92 19.17 3.00
C GLU A 195 -8.06 20.26 3.68
N GLU A 196 -8.64 20.98 4.63
CA GLU A 196 -7.97 22.00 5.45
C GLU A 196 -6.83 21.37 6.26
N HIS A 197 -7.07 20.22 6.90
CA HIS A 197 -6.03 19.53 7.68
C HIS A 197 -4.81 19.18 6.81
N VAL A 198 -5.04 18.62 5.61
CA VAL A 198 -3.95 18.27 4.67
C VAL A 198 -3.22 19.52 4.18
N ALA A 199 -3.95 20.59 3.86
CA ALA A 199 -3.38 21.84 3.38
C ALA A 199 -2.56 22.58 4.45
N CYS A 200 -3.09 22.69 5.68
CA CYS A 200 -2.40 23.29 6.82
C CYS A 200 -1.15 22.50 7.21
N TRP A 201 -1.22 21.17 7.18
CA TRP A 201 -0.05 20.33 7.44
C TRP A 201 1.06 20.61 6.41
N PHE A 202 0.73 20.66 5.11
CA PHE A 202 1.70 20.93 4.05
C PHE A 202 2.32 22.33 4.18
N ALA A 203 1.51 23.33 4.55
CA ALA A 203 1.99 24.70 4.78
C ALA A 203 2.89 24.85 6.00
N SER A 204 2.65 24.08 7.06
CA SER A 204 3.46 24.10 8.29
C SER A 204 4.71 23.23 8.19
N HIS A 205 4.78 22.31 7.22
CA HIS A 205 5.91 21.40 7.03
C HIS A 205 6.50 21.44 5.60
N PRO A 206 7.02 22.59 5.12
CA PRO A 206 7.53 22.74 3.75
C PRO A 206 8.62 21.72 3.37
N PHE A 207 9.42 21.27 4.35
CA PHE A 207 10.50 20.30 4.14
C PHE A 207 10.10 18.84 4.43
N GLY A 208 8.86 18.57 4.84
CA GLY A 208 8.43 17.21 5.20
C GLY A 208 8.22 16.31 3.96
N ILE A 209 7.66 16.89 2.90
CA ILE A 209 7.34 16.25 1.63
C ILE A 209 7.58 17.27 0.50
N SER A 210 8.16 16.84 -0.62
CA SER A 210 8.35 17.77 -1.74
C SER A 210 7.01 18.10 -2.41
N PRO A 211 6.88 19.26 -3.08
CA PRO A 211 5.68 19.58 -3.86
C PRO A 211 5.24 18.49 -4.84
N SER A 212 6.18 17.80 -5.52
CA SER A 212 5.88 16.68 -6.41
C SER A 212 5.27 15.50 -5.67
N ASP A 213 5.91 15.08 -4.57
CA ASP A 213 5.48 13.93 -3.77
C ASP A 213 4.14 14.23 -3.10
N PHE A 214 3.93 15.47 -2.67
CA PHE A 214 2.66 15.95 -2.14
C PHE A 214 1.57 15.87 -3.20
N LYS A 215 1.83 16.38 -4.40
CA LYS A 215 0.88 16.32 -5.52
C LYS A 215 0.46 14.89 -5.82
N VAL A 216 1.41 13.95 -5.88
CA VAL A 216 1.12 12.52 -6.07
C VAL A 216 0.29 11.98 -4.90
N THR A 217 0.65 12.32 -3.66
CA THR A 217 -0.04 11.86 -2.44
C THR A 217 -1.51 12.26 -2.39
N VAL A 218 -1.84 13.48 -2.82
CA VAL A 218 -3.21 14.03 -2.74
C VAL A 218 -3.97 13.96 -4.07
N SER A 219 -3.42 13.27 -5.08
CA SER A 219 -4.07 13.05 -6.37
C SER A 219 -4.56 11.61 -6.52
N ASP A 220 -5.56 11.41 -7.37
CA ASP A 220 -6.08 10.10 -7.76
C ASP A 220 -6.67 10.24 -9.16
N SER A 221 -6.04 9.59 -10.15
CA SER A 221 -6.42 9.67 -11.56
C SER A 221 -7.79 9.09 -11.85
N THR A 222 -8.31 8.23 -10.97
CA THR A 222 -9.64 7.63 -11.10
C THR A 222 -10.76 8.50 -10.53
N TYR A 223 -10.42 9.60 -9.84
CA TYR A 223 -11.39 10.55 -9.33
C TYR A 223 -11.65 11.67 -10.34
N SER A 224 -12.91 11.82 -10.76
CA SER A 224 -13.32 12.81 -11.76
C SER A 224 -13.70 14.19 -11.18
N GLY A 225 -13.71 14.34 -9.86
CA GLY A 225 -14.07 15.61 -9.20
C GLY A 225 -12.89 16.57 -9.09
N GLU A 226 -13.16 17.78 -8.62
CA GLU A 226 -12.13 18.79 -8.37
C GLU A 226 -11.21 18.36 -7.21
N ASN A 227 -9.91 18.61 -7.35
CA ASN A 227 -8.96 18.41 -6.26
C ASN A 227 -8.90 19.65 -5.36
N HIS A 228 -9.82 19.74 -4.41
CA HIS A 228 -9.93 20.87 -3.48
C HIS A 228 -8.66 21.08 -2.64
N ILE A 229 -7.90 20.01 -2.33
CA ILE A 229 -6.63 20.11 -1.60
C ILE A 229 -5.59 20.87 -2.42
N LEU A 230 -5.39 20.50 -3.68
CA LEU A 230 -4.45 21.22 -4.57
C LEU A 230 -4.94 22.63 -4.89
N ASN A 231 -6.25 22.86 -4.85
CA ASN A 231 -6.84 24.17 -5.09
C ASN A 231 -6.85 25.08 -3.86
N HIS A 232 -6.47 24.57 -2.69
CA HIS A 232 -6.43 25.34 -1.45
C HIS A 232 -5.44 26.51 -1.54
N PRO A 233 -5.80 27.74 -1.08
CA PRO A 233 -4.94 28.92 -1.22
C PRO A 233 -3.55 28.77 -0.60
N ALA A 234 -3.47 28.13 0.58
CA ALA A 234 -2.18 27.88 1.25
C ALA A 234 -1.28 26.93 0.44
N VAL A 235 -1.88 25.93 -0.21
CA VAL A 235 -1.16 24.95 -1.03
C VAL A 235 -0.65 25.63 -2.30
N LYS A 236 -1.50 26.36 -3.02
CA LYS A 236 -1.11 27.11 -4.23
C LYS A 236 0.07 28.05 -3.98
N LYS A 237 0.04 28.80 -2.87
CA LYS A 237 1.13 29.71 -2.49
C LYS A 237 2.47 28.99 -2.35
N ILE A 238 2.48 27.77 -1.81
CA ILE A 238 3.72 26.97 -1.70
C ILE A 238 4.19 26.55 -3.08
N PHE A 239 3.30 26.03 -3.94
CA PHE A 239 3.67 25.65 -5.30
C PHE A 239 4.23 26.82 -6.13
N GLU A 240 3.68 28.02 -5.98
CA GLU A 240 4.17 29.24 -6.65
C GLU A 240 5.56 29.67 -6.14
N ASN A 241 5.81 29.49 -4.85
CA ASN A 241 7.04 29.92 -4.19
C ASN A 241 8.12 28.84 -4.12
N THR A 242 7.95 27.70 -4.80
CA THR A 242 8.90 26.59 -4.69
C THR A 242 9.36 26.13 -6.06
N VAL A 243 10.68 26.06 -6.25
CA VAL A 243 11.28 25.42 -7.41
C VAL A 243 11.95 24.12 -6.97
N GLU A 244 11.47 23.00 -7.52
CA GLU A 244 12.15 21.73 -7.36
C GLU A 244 13.38 21.68 -8.27
N VAL A 245 14.54 21.47 -7.65
CA VAL A 245 15.85 21.39 -8.30
C VAL A 245 16.35 19.94 -8.43
N GLY A 246 15.59 18.97 -7.92
CA GLY A 246 15.84 17.54 -8.07
C GLY A 246 14.87 16.67 -7.25
N PRO A 247 14.98 15.34 -7.34
CA PRO A 247 14.14 14.42 -6.58
C PRO A 247 14.29 14.70 -5.07
N ARG A 248 13.19 15.05 -4.40
CA ARG A 248 13.15 15.43 -2.98
C ARG A 248 13.99 16.66 -2.59
N MET A 249 14.33 17.52 -3.55
CA MET A 249 15.15 18.71 -3.31
C MET A 249 14.44 19.94 -3.88
N ALA A 250 13.96 20.80 -2.99
CA ALA A 250 13.16 21.97 -3.33
C ALA A 250 13.74 23.23 -2.71
N ILE A 251 13.81 24.31 -3.49
CA ILE A 251 14.18 25.64 -3.03
C ILE A 251 12.88 26.42 -2.82
N HIS A 252 12.61 26.79 -1.58
CA HIS A 252 11.54 27.72 -1.23
C HIS A 252 12.03 29.16 -1.35
N PHE A 253 11.37 29.94 -2.21
CA PHE A 253 11.48 31.39 -2.31
C PHE A 253 10.38 32.00 -1.45
N GLY A 254 10.64 32.09 -0.14
CA GLY A 254 9.76 32.67 0.88
C GLY A 254 10.47 33.75 1.67
#